data_AF-W4GYX9-F1
#
_entry.id   AF-W4GYX9-F1
#
_cell.length_a   1.000
_cell.length_b   1.000
_cell.length_c   1.000
_cell.angle_alpha   90.00
_cell.angle_beta   90.00
_cell.angle_gamma   90.00
#
_symmetry.space_group_name_H-M   'P 1'
#
loop_
_entity.id
_entity.type
_entity.pdbx_description
1 polymer ?
#
loop_
_entity_poly.entity_id
_entity_poly.type
_entity_poly.pdbx_seq_one_letter_code
_entity_poly.pdbx_strand_id
1 'polypeptide(L)'
;MSYVRLRNFSLVRSTSRSVTESLILANSGVKPTMSSLLWAAHISPYGAIDAIWVSLPPSLARVVLHFQAELMRRLQQHPVTLAAMADHALPQSTYIMPKAWAGHDFRGGNPMCETADPTPLVHDAFGFDDMCHHGSRSR
;
A
#
# COMPACT_ATOMS: atom_id res chain seq x y z
N MET A 1 -22.10 2.72 14.59
CA MET A 1 -21.66 1.32 14.49
C MET A 1 -20.31 1.20 15.20
N SER A 2 -20.28 0.52 16.34
CA SER A 2 -19.06 0.31 17.12
C SER A 2 -18.22 -0.75 16.40
N TYR A 3 -17.02 -0.37 15.97
CA TYR A 3 -16.09 -1.30 15.34
C TYR A 3 -15.56 -2.27 16.41
N VAL A 4 -15.72 -3.57 16.18
CA VAL A 4 -15.15 -4.60 17.03
C VAL A 4 -13.66 -4.66 16.72
N ARG A 5 -12.85 -3.99 17.54
CA ARG A 5 -11.47 -4.44 17.75
C ARG A 5 -11.62 -5.82 18.36
N LEU A 6 -11.45 -6.89 17.58
CA LEU A 6 -11.32 -8.23 18.15
C LEU A 6 -10.08 -8.15 19.07
N ARG A 7 -10.33 -8.04 20.38
CA ARG A 7 -9.25 -7.92 21.35
C ARG A 7 -8.38 -9.15 21.19
N ASN A 8 -7.09 -8.93 20.98
CA ASN A 8 -6.11 -9.99 20.84
C ASN A 8 -6.32 -10.88 19.59
N PHE A 9 -6.73 -10.29 18.46
CA PHE A 9 -6.78 -10.99 17.17
C PHE A 9 -6.04 -10.17 16.12
N SER A 10 -5.14 -10.84 15.42
CA SER A 10 -4.35 -10.23 14.35
C SER A 10 -5.16 -10.07 13.08
N LEU A 11 -5.14 -8.88 12.50
CA LEU A 11 -5.79 -8.64 11.20
C LEU A 11 -4.94 -9.17 10.05
N VAL A 12 -3.61 -9.14 10.19
CA VAL A 12 -2.69 -9.68 9.19
C VAL A 12 -2.67 -11.20 9.22
N ARG A 13 -2.62 -11.80 10.42
CA ARG A 13 -2.45 -13.25 10.59
C ARG A 13 -3.76 -14.01 10.76
N SER A 14 -4.88 -13.30 10.91
CA SER A 14 -6.21 -13.88 11.17
C SER A 14 -6.19 -14.88 12.35
N THR A 15 -5.46 -14.56 13.41
CA THR A 15 -5.31 -15.43 14.60
C THR A 15 -5.00 -14.64 15.86
N SER A 16 -5.37 -15.20 17.01
CA SER A 16 -5.01 -14.70 18.34
C SER A 16 -3.71 -15.30 18.89
N ARG A 17 -3.12 -16.26 18.18
CA ARG A 17 -1.89 -16.94 18.62
C ARG A 17 -0.67 -16.08 18.32
N SER A 18 0.29 -16.07 19.24
CA SER A 18 1.64 -15.57 18.94
C SER A 18 2.33 -16.50 17.96
N VAL A 19 3.04 -15.93 16.99
CA VAL A 19 3.79 -16.67 15.97
C VAL A 19 5.25 -16.23 16.12
N THR A 20 6.16 -17.20 16.22
CA THR A 20 7.59 -16.88 16.34
C THR A 20 8.15 -16.36 15.02
N GLU A 21 9.16 -15.50 15.12
CA GLU A 21 9.84 -14.95 13.96
C GLU A 21 10.42 -16.04 13.05
N SER A 22 10.99 -17.08 13.65
CA SER A 22 11.49 -18.26 12.95
C SER A 22 10.42 -18.98 12.13
N LEU A 23 9.18 -19.02 12.62
CA LEU A 23 8.07 -19.67 11.93
C LEU A 23 7.55 -18.78 10.78
N ILE A 24 7.54 -17.47 10.98
CA ILE A 24 7.24 -16.52 9.89
C ILE A 24 8.29 -16.65 8.79
N LEU A 25 9.58 -16.58 9.11
CA LEU A 25 10.65 -16.69 8.11
C LEU A 25 10.63 -18.04 7.40
N ALA A 26 10.41 -19.15 8.13
CA ALA A 26 10.30 -20.49 7.53
C ALA A 26 9.12 -20.61 6.57
N ASN A 27 7.94 -20.09 6.94
CA ASN A 27 6.73 -20.20 6.11
C ASN A 27 6.68 -19.20 4.95
N SER A 28 7.39 -18.08 5.07
CA SER A 28 7.44 -17.07 4.01
C SER A 28 8.21 -17.56 2.79
N GLY A 29 9.06 -18.57 2.94
CA GLY A 29 10.00 -19.00 1.89
C GLY A 29 11.05 -17.94 1.52
N VAL A 30 11.03 -16.79 2.18
CA VAL A 30 11.95 -15.69 1.93
C VAL A 30 13.20 -15.87 2.80
N LYS A 31 14.37 -15.80 2.17
CA LYS A 31 15.64 -15.82 2.87
C LYS A 31 15.86 -14.45 3.52
N PRO A 32 16.32 -14.38 4.79
CA PRO A 32 16.70 -13.10 5.38
C PRO A 32 17.73 -12.38 4.51
N THR A 33 17.41 -11.15 4.15
CA THR A 33 18.23 -10.18 3.43
C THR A 33 18.75 -9.10 4.40
N MET A 34 19.72 -8.27 3.98
CA MET A 34 20.22 -7.20 4.86
C MET A 34 19.10 -6.20 5.19
N SER A 35 18.27 -5.87 4.20
CA SER A 35 17.06 -5.05 4.39
C SER A 35 16.12 -5.67 5.41
N SER A 36 15.86 -6.98 5.34
CA SER A 36 14.97 -7.66 6.28
C SER A 36 15.52 -7.71 7.72
N LEU A 37 16.84 -7.79 7.88
CA LEU A 37 17.50 -7.79 9.18
C LEU A 37 17.46 -6.39 9.81
N LEU A 38 17.73 -5.36 9.02
CA LEU A 38 17.64 -3.97 9.47
C LEU A 38 16.20 -3.60 9.85
N TRP A 39 15.21 -4.05 9.07
CA TRP A 39 13.79 -3.90 9.39
C TRP A 39 13.45 -4.51 10.75
N ALA A 40 13.77 -5.80 10.94
CA ALA A 40 13.49 -6.48 12.21
C ALA A 40 14.19 -5.83 13.40
N ALA A 41 15.41 -5.30 13.19
CA ALA A 41 16.21 -4.66 14.24
C ALA A 41 15.73 -3.25 14.62
N HIS A 42 15.23 -2.46 13.66
CA HIS A 42 14.88 -1.04 13.90
C HIS A 42 13.38 -0.78 13.99
N ILE A 43 12.55 -1.67 13.43
CA ILE A 43 11.09 -1.54 13.49
C ILE A 43 10.53 -2.50 14.53
N SER A 44 10.56 -3.81 14.25
CA SER A 44 10.08 -4.89 15.11
C SER A 44 10.23 -6.24 14.41
N PRO A 45 10.32 -7.36 15.12
CA PRO A 45 10.09 -8.69 14.54
C PRO A 45 8.77 -8.73 13.73
N TYR A 46 8.78 -9.41 12.58
CA TYR A 46 7.61 -9.54 11.68
C TYR A 46 6.38 -10.08 12.40
N GLY A 47 6.55 -11.04 13.30
CA GLY A 47 5.43 -11.63 14.06
C GLY A 47 4.71 -10.67 15.01
N ALA A 48 5.32 -9.52 15.31
CA ALA A 48 4.76 -8.47 16.16
C ALA A 48 4.20 -7.28 15.37
N ILE A 49 4.33 -7.28 14.04
CA ILE A 49 3.74 -6.25 13.17
C ILE A 49 2.32 -6.66 12.83
N ASP A 50 1.37 -5.74 13.01
CA ASP A 50 -0.05 -6.00 12.74
C ASP A 50 -0.72 -4.76 12.17
N ALA A 51 -1.85 -4.99 11.50
CA ALA A 51 -2.70 -3.92 11.02
C ALA A 51 -3.68 -3.50 12.12
N ILE A 52 -3.91 -2.20 12.23
CA ILE A 52 -5.01 -1.66 13.03
C ILE A 52 -6.10 -1.17 12.10
N TRP A 53 -7.36 -1.50 12.42
CA TRP A 53 -8.48 -0.92 11.72
C TRP A 53 -8.64 0.54 12.12
N VAL A 54 -8.50 1.45 11.16
CA VAL A 54 -8.77 2.87 11.34
C VAL A 54 -10.14 3.17 10.75
N SER A 55 -11.07 3.61 11.59
CA SER A 55 -12.41 4.01 11.13
C SER A 55 -12.32 5.21 10.19
N LEU A 56 -13.12 5.18 9.11
CA LEU A 56 -13.25 6.31 8.18
C LEU A 56 -13.70 7.56 8.95
N PRO A 57 -12.92 8.65 8.96
CA PRO A 57 -13.34 9.89 9.62
C PRO A 57 -14.64 10.41 8.99
N PRO A 58 -15.69 10.72 9.78
CA PRO A 58 -16.96 11.19 9.23
C PRO A 58 -16.82 12.48 8.41
N SER A 59 -15.85 13.33 8.74
CA SER A 59 -15.52 14.52 7.96
C SER A 59 -15.04 14.16 6.56
N LEU A 60 -14.12 13.19 6.44
CA LEU A 60 -13.62 12.72 5.15
C LEU A 60 -14.73 12.08 4.33
N ALA A 61 -15.56 11.22 4.93
CA ALA A 61 -16.72 10.64 4.27
C ALA A 61 -17.65 11.71 3.69
N ARG A 62 -17.93 12.76 4.48
CA ARG A 62 -18.78 13.88 4.05
C ARG A 62 -18.18 14.65 2.88
N VAL A 63 -16.88 14.93 2.92
CA VAL A 63 -16.18 15.64 1.83
C VAL A 63 -16.25 14.83 0.54
N VAL A 64 -15.94 13.54 0.60
CA VAL A 64 -15.99 12.66 -0.58
C VAL A 64 -17.39 12.58 -1.15
N LEU A 65 -18.41 12.34 -0.31
CA LEU A 65 -19.80 12.28 -0.75
C LEU A 65 -20.27 13.61 -1.36
N HIS A 66 -19.93 14.74 -0.75
CA HIS A 66 -20.28 16.06 -1.27
C HIS A 66 -19.59 16.33 -2.61
N PHE A 67 -18.31 16.01 -2.73
CA PHE A 67 -17.56 16.14 -3.98
C PHE A 67 -18.19 15.29 -5.09
N GLN A 68 -18.48 14.01 -4.82
CA GLN A 68 -19.10 13.12 -5.79
C GLN A 68 -20.48 13.61 -6.23
N ALA A 69 -21.32 14.04 -5.28
CA ALA A 69 -22.64 14.58 -5.59
C ALA A 69 -22.55 15.84 -6.47
N GLU A 70 -21.67 16.77 -6.13
CA GLU A 70 -21.47 18.01 -6.88
C GLU A 70 -20.86 17.75 -8.27
N LEU A 71 -19.91 16.83 -8.37
CA LEU A 71 -19.32 16.40 -9.64
C LEU A 71 -20.40 15.82 -10.56
N MET A 72 -21.19 14.87 -10.07
CA MET A 72 -22.27 14.26 -10.85
C MET A 72 -23.32 15.28 -11.27
N ARG A 73 -23.71 16.19 -10.37
CA ARG A 73 -24.63 17.29 -10.68
C ARG A 73 -24.09 18.19 -11.80
N ARG A 74 -22.81 18.55 -11.74
CA ARG A 74 -22.17 19.38 -12.78
C ARG A 74 -22.09 18.66 -14.12
N LEU A 75 -21.73 17.38 -14.13
CA LEU A 75 -21.65 16.59 -15.35
C LEU A 75 -23.01 16.40 -16.04
N GLN A 76 -24.07 16.20 -15.26
CA GLN A 76 -25.44 16.13 -15.80
C GLN A 76 -25.89 17.46 -16.43
N GLN A 77 -25.41 18.59 -15.90
CA GLN A 77 -25.73 19.92 -16.41
C GLN A 77 -24.88 20.33 -17.62
N HIS A 78 -23.77 19.65 -17.88
CA HIS A 78 -22.80 20.00 -18.93
C HIS A 78 -22.48 18.79 -19.81
N PRO A 79 -23.35 18.46 -20.78
CA PRO A 79 -23.19 17.26 -21.63
C PRO A 79 -21.87 17.20 -22.39
N VAL A 80 -21.34 18.37 -22.80
CA VAL A 80 -20.03 18.48 -23.48
C VAL A 80 -18.90 18.06 -22.55
N THR A 81 -18.93 18.49 -21.27
CA THR A 81 -17.93 18.09 -20.27
C THR A 81 -18.04 16.60 -19.94
N LEU A 82 -19.26 16.07 -19.87
CA LEU A 82 -19.48 14.63 -19.67
C LEU A 82 -18.90 13.81 -20.83
N ALA A 83 -19.14 14.20 -22.08
CA ALA A 83 -18.57 13.55 -23.25
C ALA A 83 -17.04 13.62 -23.25
N ALA A 84 -16.46 14.78 -22.96
CA ALA A 84 -15.01 14.95 -22.88
C ALA A 84 -14.37 14.07 -21.78
N MET A 85 -15.03 13.93 -20.62
CA MET A 85 -14.56 13.04 -19.56
C MET A 85 -14.66 11.55 -19.92
N ALA A 86 -15.68 11.16 -20.69
CA ALA A 86 -15.83 9.78 -21.16
C ALA A 86 -14.75 9.40 -22.19
N ASP A 87 -14.31 10.36 -23.01
CA ASP A 87 -13.24 10.17 -24.00
C ASP A 87 -11.83 10.22 -23.40
N HIS A 88 -11.67 10.79 -22.20
CA HIS A 88 -10.40 10.76 -21.50
C HIS A 88 -10.23 9.44 -20.74
N ALA A 89 -9.21 8.67 -21.13
CA ALA A 89 -8.69 7.59 -20.29
C ALA A 89 -8.38 8.16 -18.89
N LEU A 90 -8.72 7.38 -17.85
CA LEU A 90 -8.32 7.70 -16.47
C LEU A 90 -6.85 8.14 -16.48
N PRO A 91 -6.48 9.25 -15.82
CA PRO A 91 -5.10 9.69 -15.79
C PRO A 91 -4.26 8.49 -15.35
N GLN A 92 -3.26 8.14 -16.17
CA GLN A 92 -2.23 7.19 -15.75
C GLN A 92 -1.75 7.65 -14.38
N SER A 93 -1.77 6.75 -13.40
CA SER A 93 -1.38 7.05 -12.02
C SER A 93 -0.08 7.86 -12.05
N THR A 94 -0.17 9.16 -11.76
CA THR A 94 1.00 10.01 -11.68
C THR A 94 1.46 9.91 -10.25
N TYR A 95 2.38 8.97 -10.01
CA TYR A 95 3.04 8.87 -8.73
C TYR A 95 3.80 10.17 -8.47
N ILE A 96 3.35 10.90 -7.45
CA ILE A 96 4.00 12.16 -7.05
C ILE A 96 5.26 11.79 -6.28
N MET A 97 6.43 11.97 -6.89
CA MET A 97 7.72 11.81 -6.20
C MET A 97 8.05 13.08 -5.41
N PRO A 98 8.28 13.01 -4.08
CA PRO A 98 8.86 14.10 -3.33
C PRO A 98 10.20 14.53 -3.94
N LYS A 99 10.41 15.84 -4.16
CA LYS A 99 11.66 16.35 -4.75
C LYS A 99 12.91 15.90 -4.00
N ALA A 100 12.81 15.74 -2.68
CA ALA A 100 13.89 15.26 -1.82
C ALA A 100 14.37 13.83 -2.16
N TRP A 101 13.58 13.06 -2.91
CA TRP A 101 13.92 11.70 -3.31
C TRP A 101 14.64 11.65 -4.67
N ALA A 102 14.80 12.79 -5.36
CA ALA A 102 15.51 12.82 -6.64
C ALA A 102 16.98 12.41 -6.51
N GLY A 103 17.47 11.60 -7.46
CA GLY A 103 18.86 11.14 -7.51
C GLY A 103 19.17 9.93 -6.64
N HIS A 104 18.16 9.33 -6.01
CA HIS A 104 18.29 8.06 -5.31
C HIS A 104 17.84 6.89 -6.19
N ASP A 105 18.50 5.76 -5.99
CA ASP A 105 18.06 4.46 -6.49
C ASP A 105 17.10 3.84 -5.48
N PHE A 106 15.93 3.45 -5.95
CA PHE A 106 14.89 2.84 -5.14
C PHE A 106 14.90 1.33 -5.29
N ARG A 107 14.82 0.67 -4.14
CA ARG A 107 14.43 -0.73 -4.01
C ARG A 107 13.13 -0.70 -3.22
N GLY A 108 12.07 -1.24 -3.78
CA GLY A 108 10.74 -1.18 -3.17
C GLY A 108 9.92 -2.43 -3.44
N GLY A 109 8.68 -2.40 -2.96
CA GLY A 109 7.87 -3.60 -2.74
C GLY A 109 8.14 -4.20 -1.36
N ASN A 110 8.06 -5.53 -1.25
CA ASN A 110 8.25 -6.23 0.00
C ASN A 110 9.73 -6.13 0.49
N PRO A 111 9.99 -5.63 1.72
CA PRO A 111 11.36 -5.43 2.25
C PRO A 111 12.16 -6.73 2.42
N MET A 112 11.49 -7.88 2.32
CA MET A 112 12.11 -9.20 2.28
C MET A 112 12.73 -9.53 0.91
N CYS A 113 12.47 -8.70 -0.12
CA CYS A 113 12.83 -8.96 -1.52
C CYS A 113 14.00 -8.07 -1.98
N GLU A 114 15.22 -8.37 -1.55
CA GLU A 114 16.42 -7.62 -1.95
C GLU A 114 16.96 -7.98 -3.35
N THR A 115 16.33 -8.95 -4.03
CA THR A 115 16.77 -9.44 -5.35
C THR A 115 16.31 -8.58 -6.53
N ALA A 116 15.48 -7.57 -6.31
CA ALA A 116 15.09 -6.63 -7.36
C ALA A 116 16.22 -5.65 -7.67
N ASP A 117 16.45 -5.41 -8.96
CA ASP A 117 17.38 -4.37 -9.42
C ASP A 117 16.90 -3.00 -8.93
N PRO A 118 17.84 -2.11 -8.51
CA PRO A 118 17.47 -0.76 -8.14
C PRO A 118 16.88 -0.03 -9.36
N THR A 119 15.85 0.77 -9.14
CA THR A 119 15.24 1.59 -10.19
C THR A 119 15.27 3.06 -9.81
N PRO A 120 15.33 4.00 -10.78
CA PRO A 120 15.23 5.43 -10.49
C PRO A 120 13.78 5.87 -10.22
N LEU A 121 12.83 4.93 -10.21
CA LEU A 121 11.41 5.20 -10.02
C LEU A 121 11.01 4.83 -8.59
N VAL A 122 10.24 5.72 -7.95
CA VAL A 122 9.64 5.43 -6.66
C VAL A 122 8.62 4.30 -6.83
N HIS A 123 8.82 3.21 -6.08
CA HIS A 123 7.86 2.12 -6.00
C HIS A 123 6.72 2.46 -5.02
N ASP A 124 5.59 1.80 -5.18
CA ASP A 124 4.48 1.90 -4.25
C ASP A 124 4.90 1.56 -2.81
N ALA A 125 4.14 2.09 -1.85
CA ALA A 125 4.32 1.75 -0.44
C ALA A 125 4.18 0.22 -0.27
N PHE A 126 5.06 -0.38 0.53
CA PHE A 126 5.02 -1.81 0.83
C PHE A 126 3.63 -2.22 1.36
N GLY A 127 3.02 -3.23 0.74
CA GLY A 127 1.78 -3.86 1.18
C GLY A 127 2.02 -5.12 2.01
N PHE A 128 1.06 -5.51 2.85
CA PHE A 128 1.11 -6.78 3.59
C PHE A 128 0.93 -8.00 2.67
N ASP A 129 0.40 -7.78 1.48
CA ASP A 129 0.15 -8.74 0.40
C ASP A 129 1.20 -8.67 -0.72
N ASP A 130 2.22 -7.81 -0.59
CA ASP A 130 3.26 -7.69 -1.62
C ASP A 130 4.12 -8.95 -1.70
N MET A 131 4.10 -9.57 -2.88
CA MET A 131 5.07 -10.60 -3.26
C MET A 131 6.34 -9.96 -3.81
N CYS A 132 7.44 -10.71 -3.87
CA CYS A 132 8.63 -10.26 -4.58
C CYS A 132 8.31 -10.06 -6.07
N HIS A 133 8.05 -8.81 -6.48
CA HIS A 133 7.90 -8.46 -7.87
C HIS A 133 9.27 -8.49 -8.55
N HIS A 134 9.48 -9.49 -9.40
CA HIS A 134 10.53 -9.43 -10.40
C HIS A 134 10.02 -8.50 -11.51
N GLY A 135 10.59 -7.30 -11.60
CA GLY A 135 10.29 -6.38 -12.71
C GLY A 135 10.69 -7.04 -14.03
N SER A 136 9.76 -7.73 -14.69
CA SER A 136 9.95 -8.08 -16.09
C SER A 136 9.91 -6.77 -16.85
N ARG A 137 11.05 -6.39 -17.44
CA ARG A 137 11.10 -5.35 -18.48
C ARG A 137 10.16 -5.77 -19.60
N SER A 138 8.92 -5.29 -19.60
CA SER A 138 8.12 -5.26 -20.83
C SER A 138 8.80 -4.26 -21.75
N ARG A 139 9.40 -4.78 -22.82
CA ARG A 139 9.84 -3.98 -23.98
C ARG A 139 8.64 -3.36 -24.68
#